data_AF-A0A397NGG6-F1
#
_entry.id   AF-A0A397NGG6-F1
#
_cell.length_a   1.000
_cell.length_b   1.000
_cell.length_c   1.000
_cell.angle_alpha   90.00
_cell.angle_beta   90.00
_cell.angle_gamma   90.00
#
_symmetry.space_group_name_H-M   'P 1'
#
loop_
_entity.id
_entity.type
_entity.pdbx_description
1 polymer ?
#
loop_
_entity_poly.entity_id
_entity_poly.type
_entity_poly.pdbx_seq_one_letter_code
_entity_poly.pdbx_strand_id
1 'polypeptide(L)' 'MAGMAAFDWADAFYLDDQLTDDERMIRDTARAYAVDKLAPRVIEAFNDEITDPA' A
#
# COMPACT_ATOMS: atom_id res chain seq x y z
N MET A 1 11.81 -2.39 31.50
CA MET A 1 11.46 -0.99 31.19
C MET A 1 10.74 -1.01 29.86
N ALA A 2 9.43 -0.86 29.84
CA ALA A 2 8.69 -0.75 28.58
C ALA A 2 9.10 0.58 27.94
N GLY A 3 9.92 0.51 26.89
CA GLY A 3 10.24 1.68 26.07
C GLY A 3 8.95 2.15 25.42
N MET A 4 8.65 3.45 25.53
CA MET A 4 7.53 4.08 24.85
C MET A 4 7.72 3.86 23.34
N ALA A 5 6.85 3.04 22.73
CA ALA A 5 6.88 2.81 21.29
C ALA A 5 6.76 4.16 20.57
N ALA A 6 7.62 4.39 19.58
CA ALA A 6 7.66 5.65 18.85
C ALA A 6 6.37 5.79 18.03
N PHE A 7 5.57 6.80 18.34
CA PHE A 7 4.30 7.03 17.67
C PHE A 7 4.49 7.36 16.18
N ASP A 8 3.92 6.52 15.31
CA ASP A 8 3.88 6.74 13.87
C ASP A 8 2.55 7.42 13.47
N TRP A 9 2.64 8.60 12.84
CA TRP A 9 1.46 9.30 12.32
C TRP A 9 0.85 8.61 11.09
N ALA A 10 1.64 7.86 10.33
CA ALA A 10 1.17 7.10 9.18
C ALA A 10 0.49 5.79 9.60
N ASP A 11 0.79 5.28 10.80
CA ASP A 11 0.23 4.04 11.35
C ASP A 11 -0.03 4.16 12.87
N ALA A 12 -0.97 5.03 13.25
CA ALA A 12 -1.25 5.37 14.65
C ALA A 12 -1.66 4.19 15.54
N PHE A 13 -2.12 3.08 14.95
CA PHE A 13 -2.54 1.87 15.65
C PHE A 13 -1.65 0.65 15.37
N TYR A 14 -0.50 0.86 14.72
CA TYR A 14 0.42 -0.20 14.32
C TYR A 14 -0.30 -1.34 13.61
N LEU A 15 -1.10 -1.01 12.59
CA LEU A 15 -1.76 -1.97 11.73
C LEU A 15 -0.75 -2.97 11.17
N ASP A 16 0.47 -2.54 10.84
CA ASP A 16 1.52 -3.44 10.39
C ASP A 16 1.76 -4.59 11.38
N ASP A 17 1.79 -4.32 12.70
CA ASP A 17 2.00 -5.30 13.78
C ASP A 17 0.83 -6.25 14.00
N GLN A 18 -0.34 -5.93 13.45
CA GLN A 18 -1.53 -6.78 13.52
C GLN A 18 -1.63 -7.75 12.33
N LEU A 19 -0.83 -7.55 11.29
CA LEU A 19 -0.80 -8.41 10.11
C LEU A 19 0.13 -9.61 10.32
N THR A 20 -0.27 -10.74 9.78
CA THR A 20 0.59 -11.92 9.61
C THR A 20 1.66 -11.67 8.54
N ASP A 21 2.73 -12.47 8.55
CA ASP A 21 3.81 -12.36 7.55
C ASP A 21 3.30 -12.50 6.12
N ASP A 22 2.33 -13.40 5.89
CA ASP A 22 1.71 -13.60 4.57
C ASP A 22 0.93 -12.36 4.12
N GLU A 23 0.16 -11.73 5.02
CA GLU A 23 -0.58 -10.51 4.73
C GLU A 23 0.35 -9.33 4.43
N ARG A 24 1.47 -9.22 5.16
CA ARG A 24 2.52 -8.22 4.86
C ARG A 24 3.13 -8.45 3.48
N MET A 25 3.44 -9.70 3.14
CA MET A 25 3.99 -10.05 1.82
C MET A 25 3.01 -9.72 0.69
N ILE A 26 1.71 -10.03 0.86
CA ILE A 26 0.66 -9.69 -0.11
C ILE A 26 0.54 -8.17 -0.27
N ARG A 27 0.52 -7.42 0.84
CA ARG A 27 0.48 -5.95 0.81
C ARG A 27 1.65 -5.37 0.04
N ASP A 28 2.86 -5.83 0.31
CA ASP A 28 4.06 -5.29 -0.32
C ASP A 28 4.08 -5.62 -1.82
N THR A 29 3.62 -6.81 -2.19
CA THR A 29 3.43 -7.21 -3.60
C THR A 29 2.39 -6.33 -4.30
N ALA A 30 1.25 -6.08 -3.66
CA ALA A 30 0.20 -5.21 -4.19
C ALA A 30 0.69 -3.76 -4.35
N ARG A 31 1.46 -3.25 -3.37
CA ARG A 31 2.09 -1.93 -3.42
C ARG A 31 3.08 -1.84 -4.59
N ALA A 32 3.94 -2.84 -4.77
CA ALA A 32 4.90 -2.86 -5.87
C ALA A 32 4.19 -2.82 -7.24
N TYR A 33 3.15 -3.63 -7.43
CA TYR A 33 2.35 -3.62 -8.66
C TYR A 33 1.66 -2.25 -8.89
N ALA A 34 1.08 -1.66 -7.84
CA ALA A 34 0.43 -0.36 -7.94
C ALA A 34 1.42 0.74 -8.35
N VAL A 35 2.64 0.75 -7.81
CA VAL A 35 3.67 1.73 -8.16
C VAL A 35 4.23 1.48 -9.56
N ASP A 36 4.63 0.25 -9.87
CA ASP A 36 5.35 -0.05 -11.10
C ASP A 36 4.43 -0.07 -12.33
N LYS A 37 3.18 -0.50 -12.15
CA LYS A 37 2.24 -0.71 -13.24
C LYS A 37 1.14 0.33 -13.28
N LEU A 38 0.51 0.68 -12.15
CA LEU A 38 -0.68 1.55 -12.17
C LEU A 38 -0.31 3.04 -12.12
N ALA A 39 0.62 3.44 -11.25
CA ALA A 39 1.01 4.84 -11.08
C ALA A 39 1.47 5.55 -12.37
N PRO A 40 2.26 4.95 -13.28
CA PRO A 40 2.68 5.67 -14.49
C PRO A 40 1.54 5.91 -15.49
N ARG A 41 0.48 5.10 -15.49
CA ARG A 41 -0.63 5.20 -16.46
C ARG A 41 -1.86 5.90 -15.92
N VAL A 42 -1.99 6.09 -14.61
CA VAL A 42 -3.25 6.57 -14.00
C VAL A 42 -3.67 7.96 -14.48
N ILE A 43 -2.73 8.84 -14.80
CA ILE A 43 -3.04 10.21 -15.26
C ILE A 43 -3.62 10.19 -16.68
N GLU A 44 -2.97 9.48 -17.61
CA GLU A 44 -3.43 9.34 -19.00
C GLU A 44 -4.74 8.55 -19.05
N ALA A 45 -4.81 7.42 -18.34
CA ALA A 45 -6.01 6.60 -18.23
C ALA A 45 -7.21 7.40 -17.68
N PHE A 46 -6.99 8.28 -16.70
CA PHE A 46 -8.04 9.16 -16.18
C PHE A 46 -8.48 10.22 -17.19
N ASN A 47 -7.54 10.80 -17.95
CA ASN A 47 -7.85 11.80 -18.98
C ASN A 47 -8.64 11.21 -20.15
N ASP A 48 -8.31 9.98 -20.55
CA ASP A 48 -8.92 9.31 -21.71
C ASP A 48 -10.10 8.38 -21.33
N GLU A 49 -10.48 8.36 -20.04
CA GLU A 49 -11.54 7.50 -19.48
C GLU A 49 -11.33 5.99 -19.76
N ILE A 50 -10.06 5.55 -19.82
CA ILE A 50 -9.68 4.16 -20.09
C ILE A 50 -9.49 3.42 -18.76
N THR A 51 -10.21 2.30 -18.57
CA THR A 51 -10.00 1.40 -17.43
C THR A 51 -9.46 0.04 -17.88
N ASP A 52 -8.72 -0.63 -17.00
CA ASP A 52 -8.33 -2.02 -17.27
C ASP A 52 -9.61 -2.89 -17.45
N PRO A 53 -9.64 -3.81 -18.43
CA PRO A 53 -10.79 -4.65 -18.70
C PRO A 53 -11.10 -5.60 -17.51
N ALA A 54 -12.40 -5.86 -17.30
CA ALA A 54 -12.94 -6.66 -16.19
C ALA A 54 -12.77 -8.17 -16.36
#